data_AF-A0AA35TLD4-F1
#
_entry.id   AF-A0AA35TLD4-F1
#
_cell.length_a   1.000
_cell.length_b   1.000
_cell.length_c   1.000
_cell.angle_alpha   90.00
_cell.angle_beta   90.00
_cell.angle_gamma   90.00
#
_symmetry.space_group_name_H-M   'P 1'
#
loop_
_entity.id
_entity.type
_entity.pdbx_description
1 polymer ?
#
loop_
_entity_poly.entity_id
_entity_poly.type
_entity_poly.pdbx_seq_one_letter_code
_entity_poly.pdbx_strand_id
1 'polypeptide(L)'
;MMKTSASELERLQRKKKKNPDPGFTDYAQAQLRKYERLTKHIQPDMEAYQEQKLEMGADFYPGVNSLTHGGAGKVSKEALERMTQDLAKQVEKRSKFSRRRPHADNQDVDYINDRNMRFNRKAARYYDKYTAEIKQNLERGTAI
;
A
#
# COMPACT_ATOMS: atom_id res chain seq x y z
N MET A 1 -29.47 15.93 13.46
CA MET A 1 -28.63 15.40 12.35
C MET A 1 -29.53 14.79 11.29
N MET A 2 -29.12 14.86 10.02
CA MET A 2 -29.80 14.41 8.77
C MET A 2 -30.77 15.41 8.11
N LYS A 3 -30.25 16.20 7.17
CA LYS A 3 -30.99 17.02 6.18
C LYS A 3 -30.46 16.77 4.76
N THR A 4 -30.27 15.51 4.37
CA THR A 4 -29.83 15.16 3.01
C THR A 4 -30.78 14.11 2.46
N SER A 5 -31.28 14.32 1.23
CA SER A 5 -32.25 13.43 0.61
C SER A 5 -31.65 12.03 0.35
N ALA A 6 -32.48 10.98 0.36
CA ALA A 6 -32.04 9.61 0.09
C ALA A 6 -31.30 9.48 -1.26
N SER A 7 -31.71 10.27 -2.26
CA SER A 7 -31.09 10.35 -3.58
C SER A 7 -29.72 11.06 -3.57
N GLU A 8 -29.53 12.08 -2.74
CA GLU A 8 -28.20 12.70 -2.53
C GLU A 8 -27.25 11.75 -1.79
N LEU A 9 -27.74 11.02 -0.79
CA LEU A 9 -26.96 10.01 -0.08
C LEU A 9 -26.49 8.90 -1.02
N GLU A 10 -27.36 8.43 -1.92
CA GLU A 10 -27.01 7.43 -2.92
C GLU A 10 -25.94 7.95 -3.90
N ARG A 11 -26.09 9.20 -4.38
CA ARG A 11 -25.06 9.86 -5.23
C ARG A 11 -23.73 10.03 -4.50
N LEU A 12 -23.75 10.40 -3.22
CA LEU A 12 -22.55 10.56 -2.38
C LEU A 12 -21.88 9.20 -2.10
N GLN A 13 -22.65 8.14 -1.89
CA GLN A 13 -22.12 6.78 -1.71
C GLN A 13 -21.49 6.23 -2.99
N ARG A 14 -22.12 6.45 -4.15
CA ARG A 14 -21.56 6.07 -5.46
C ARG A 14 -20.27 6.82 -5.79
N LYS A 15 -20.12 8.08 -5.32
CA LYS A 15 -18.89 8.88 -5.46
C LYS A 15 -17.72 8.37 -4.60
N LYS A 16 -17.98 7.68 -3.48
CA LYS A 16 -16.94 7.04 -2.66
C LYS A 16 -16.49 5.74 -3.33
N LYS A 17 -15.62 5.84 -4.35
CA LYS A 17 -14.99 4.67 -4.98
C LYS A 17 -14.30 3.82 -3.90
N LYS A 18 -14.86 2.66 -3.58
CA LYS A 18 -14.24 1.69 -2.66
C LYS A 18 -13.11 0.99 -3.42
N ASN A 19 -11.88 1.11 -2.91
CA ASN A 19 -10.73 0.35 -3.42
C ASN A 19 -10.23 -0.64 -2.34
N PRO A 20 -10.99 -1.71 -2.06
CA PRO A 20 -10.57 -2.73 -1.09
C PRO A 20 -9.28 -3.41 -1.56
N ASP A 21 -8.51 -3.94 -0.61
CA ASP A 21 -7.30 -4.73 -0.92
C ASP A 21 -7.72 -6.17 -1.29
N PRO A 22 -7.52 -6.63 -2.53
CA PRO A 22 -7.89 -7.98 -2.96
C PRO A 22 -6.98 -9.07 -2.36
N GLY A 23 -5.91 -8.68 -1.66
CA GLY A 23 -4.88 -9.60 -1.19
C GLY A 23 -3.70 -9.67 -2.15
N PHE A 24 -2.63 -10.34 -1.71
CA PHE A 24 -1.40 -10.45 -2.49
C PHE A 24 -1.56 -11.52 -3.59
N THR A 25 -1.37 -11.10 -4.84
CA THR A 25 -1.36 -11.96 -6.03
C THR A 25 0.05 -12.03 -6.61
N ASP A 26 0.55 -10.89 -7.12
CA ASP A 26 1.89 -10.72 -7.69
C ASP A 26 2.44 -9.32 -7.38
N TYR A 27 3.77 -9.21 -7.42
CA TYR A 27 4.50 -7.96 -7.22
C TYR A 27 4.18 -6.92 -8.30
N ALA A 28 3.97 -7.30 -9.57
CA ALA A 28 3.65 -6.35 -10.62
C ALA A 28 2.27 -5.71 -10.37
N GLN A 29 1.27 -6.50 -9.98
CA GLN A 29 -0.07 -6.00 -9.64
C GLN A 29 -0.05 -5.12 -8.39
N ALA A 30 0.70 -5.52 -7.36
CA ALA A 30 0.88 -4.71 -6.15
C ALA A 30 1.57 -3.37 -6.45
N GLN A 31 2.58 -3.38 -7.34
CA GLN A 31 3.29 -2.17 -7.78
C GLN A 31 2.40 -1.27 -8.63
N LEU A 32 1.59 -1.82 -9.54
CA LEU A 32 0.63 -1.06 -10.34
C LEU A 32 -0.39 -0.36 -9.43
N ARG A 33 -0.96 -1.08 -8.46
CA ARG A 33 -1.86 -0.50 -7.45
C ARG A 33 -1.19 0.61 -6.63
N LYS A 34 0.09 0.43 -6.28
CA LYS A 34 0.89 1.48 -5.61
C LYS A 34 1.03 2.70 -6.53
N TYR A 35 1.39 2.50 -7.79
CA TYR A 35 1.60 3.55 -8.78
C TYR A 35 0.33 4.36 -9.02
N GLU A 36 -0.79 3.70 -9.32
CA GLU A 36 -2.10 4.37 -9.49
C GLU A 36 -2.51 5.22 -8.28
N ARG A 37 -2.17 4.76 -7.07
CA ARG A 37 -2.43 5.53 -5.86
C ARG A 37 -1.53 6.75 -5.79
N LEU A 38 -0.25 6.61 -6.10
CA LEU A 38 0.71 7.73 -6.06
C LEU A 38 0.35 8.78 -7.13
N THR A 39 0.05 8.36 -8.36
CA THR A 39 -0.33 9.28 -9.44
C THR A 39 -1.60 10.06 -9.12
N LYS A 40 -2.57 9.47 -8.42
CA LYS A 40 -3.77 10.19 -7.94
C LYS A 40 -3.48 11.24 -6.86
N HIS A 41 -2.37 11.12 -6.13
CA HIS A 41 -2.00 12.04 -5.06
C HIS A 41 -1.00 13.11 -5.50
N ILE A 42 -0.33 12.93 -6.63
CA ILE A 42 0.57 13.92 -7.19
C ILE A 42 -0.25 15.10 -7.71
N GLN A 43 0.10 16.30 -7.27
CA GLN A 43 -0.44 17.55 -7.79
C GLN A 43 0.66 18.22 -8.64
N PRO A 44 0.48 18.31 -9.97
CA PRO A 44 1.45 18.96 -10.83
C PRO A 44 1.39 20.47 -10.65
N ASP A 45 2.56 21.11 -10.72
CA ASP A 45 2.67 22.56 -10.78
C ASP A 45 2.50 23.00 -12.24
N MET A 46 1.37 23.65 -12.51
CA MET A 46 0.99 24.02 -13.87
C MET A 46 1.72 25.28 -14.36
N GLU A 47 2.14 26.17 -13.45
CA GLU A 47 2.85 27.41 -13.80
C GLU A 47 4.26 27.08 -14.27
N ALA A 48 5.01 26.35 -13.44
CA ALA A 48 6.35 25.87 -13.78
C ALA A 48 6.35 24.99 -15.05
N TYR A 49 5.28 24.22 -15.28
CA TYR A 49 5.10 23.44 -16.51
C TYR A 49 4.94 24.33 -17.74
N GLN A 50 4.16 25.41 -17.67
CA GLN A 50 3.95 26.32 -18.79
C GLN A 50 5.22 27.10 -19.14
N GLU A 51 5.96 27.57 -18.14
CA GLU A 51 7.26 28.24 -18.33
C GLU A 51 8.25 27.32 -19.05
N GLN A 52 8.42 26.08 -18.56
CA GLN A 52 9.28 25.09 -19.18
C GLN A 52 8.85 24.73 -20.61
N LYS A 53 7.54 24.69 -20.86
CA LYS A 53 7.00 24.42 -22.19
C LYS A 53 7.32 25.55 -23.18
N LEU A 54 7.28 26.81 -22.74
CA LEU A 54 7.67 27.96 -23.56
C LEU A 54 9.17 27.98 -23.82
N GLU A 55 9.99 27.68 -22.81
CA GLU A 55 11.45 27.65 -22.91
C GLU A 55 11.95 26.57 -23.88
N MET A 56 11.42 25.34 -23.78
CA MET A 56 11.84 24.21 -24.61
C MET A 56 11.15 24.14 -25.98
N GLY A 57 10.01 24.81 -26.17
CA GLY A 57 9.30 24.86 -27.45
C GLY A 57 8.97 23.48 -28.02
N ALA A 58 9.49 23.16 -29.21
CA ALA A 58 9.27 21.87 -29.88
C ALA A 58 9.97 20.69 -29.18
N ASP A 59 11.11 20.95 -28.55
CA ASP A 59 11.90 19.93 -27.85
C ASP A 59 11.24 19.45 -26.55
N PHE A 60 10.20 20.15 -26.08
CA PHE A 60 9.40 19.77 -24.92
C PHE A 60 8.68 18.42 -25.08
N TYR A 61 8.38 18.01 -26.31
CA TYR A 61 7.76 16.72 -26.62
C TYR A 61 8.78 15.81 -27.31
N PRO A 62 9.75 15.24 -26.56
CA PRO A 62 10.83 14.46 -27.15
C PRO A 62 10.35 13.12 -27.72
N GLY A 63 10.89 12.76 -28.88
CA GLY A 63 10.81 11.39 -29.41
C GLY A 63 11.86 10.47 -28.78
N VAL A 64 11.84 9.18 -29.16
CA VAL A 64 12.77 8.16 -28.64
C VAL A 64 14.25 8.52 -28.86
N ASN A 65 14.55 9.23 -29.96
CA ASN A 65 15.91 9.63 -30.34
C ASN A 65 16.22 11.11 -30.02
N SER A 66 15.45 11.76 -29.15
CA SER A 66 15.71 13.17 -28.80
C SER A 66 16.94 13.32 -27.90
N LEU A 67 17.72 14.39 -28.12
CA LEU A 67 18.94 14.69 -27.37
C LEU A 67 18.67 15.34 -26.00
N THR A 68 17.41 15.63 -25.67
CA THR A 68 17.03 16.27 -24.40
C THR A 68 17.31 15.41 -23.16
N HIS A 69 17.42 14.09 -23.33
CA HIS A 69 17.74 13.16 -22.26
C HIS A 69 19.25 13.11 -21.99
N GLY A 70 19.69 13.57 -20.81
CA GLY A 70 21.09 13.42 -20.37
C GLY A 70 21.75 14.69 -19.82
N GLY A 71 21.17 15.88 -20.01
CA GLY A 71 21.59 17.06 -19.23
C GLY A 71 21.29 18.43 -19.83
N ALA A 72 20.50 19.21 -19.09
CA ALA A 72 20.50 20.68 -19.00
C ALA A 72 19.52 21.18 -17.91
N GLY A 73 18.52 20.37 -17.54
CA GLY A 73 17.56 20.73 -16.49
C GLY A 73 18.17 20.66 -15.09
N LYS A 74 18.67 21.78 -14.58
CA LYS A 74 18.95 21.92 -13.14
C LYS A 74 17.61 21.81 -12.41
N VAL A 75 17.36 20.69 -11.75
CA VAL A 75 16.17 20.54 -10.91
C VAL A 75 16.26 21.54 -9.77
N SER A 76 15.17 22.28 -9.52
CA SER A 76 15.12 23.21 -8.40
C SER A 76 15.26 22.45 -7.07
N LYS A 77 15.84 23.10 -6.06
CA LYS A 77 15.97 22.52 -4.71
C LYS A 77 14.60 22.13 -4.13
N GLU A 78 13.57 22.91 -4.44
CA GLU A 78 12.20 22.68 -4.01
C GLU A 78 11.60 21.40 -4.63
N ALA A 79 11.85 21.15 -5.92
CA ALA A 79 11.39 19.93 -6.58
C ALA A 79 12.09 18.69 -6.02
N LEU A 80 13.38 18.79 -5.68
CA LEU A 80 14.12 17.73 -4.98
C LEU A 80 13.51 17.45 -3.61
N GLU A 81 13.21 18.48 -2.82
CA GLU A 81 12.61 18.34 -1.50
C GLU A 81 11.20 17.73 -1.56
N ARG A 82 10.39 18.10 -2.55
CA ARG A 82 9.08 17.46 -2.77
C ARG A 82 9.21 15.96 -3.05
N MET A 83 10.21 15.56 -3.83
CA MET A 83 10.49 14.15 -4.13
C MET A 83 10.96 13.38 -2.88
N THR A 84 11.90 13.94 -2.10
CA THR A 84 12.41 13.29 -0.88
C THR A 84 11.30 13.10 0.15
N GLN A 85 10.43 14.10 0.32
CA GLN A 85 9.26 14.00 1.20
C GLN A 85 8.27 12.93 0.75
N ASP A 86 8.00 12.80 -0.56
CA ASP A 86 7.14 11.73 -1.06
C ASP A 86 7.78 10.35 -0.84
N LEU A 87 9.09 10.20 -1.09
CA LEU A 87 9.81 8.96 -0.81
C LEU A 87 9.75 8.58 0.68
N ALA A 88 9.91 9.55 1.58
CA ALA A 88 9.76 9.32 3.03
C ALA A 88 8.36 8.79 3.38
N LYS A 89 7.31 9.42 2.84
CA LYS A 89 5.91 8.97 3.01
C LYS A 89 5.70 7.57 2.44
N GLN A 90 6.32 7.25 1.30
CA GLN A 90 6.26 5.90 0.71
C GLN A 90 6.93 4.86 1.61
N VAL A 91 8.09 5.16 2.18
CA VAL A 91 8.83 4.27 3.09
C VAL A 91 8.03 4.04 4.37
N GLU A 92 7.46 5.10 4.96
CA GLU A 92 6.62 5.00 6.15
C GLU A 92 5.36 4.15 5.90
N LYS A 93 4.74 4.30 4.72
CA LYS A 93 3.60 3.45 4.36
C LYS A 93 4.00 2.00 4.15
N ARG A 94 5.20 1.75 3.59
CA ARG A 94 5.74 0.40 3.39
C ARG A 94 6.07 -0.27 4.73
N SER A 95 6.62 0.45 5.71
CA SER A 95 6.94 -0.12 7.02
C SER A 95 5.69 -0.61 7.76
N LYS A 96 4.53 0.01 7.50
CA LYS A 96 3.22 -0.35 8.06
C LYS A 96 2.49 -1.47 7.29
N PHE A 97 3.08 -2.02 6.22
CA PHE A 97 2.44 -3.06 5.40
C PHE A 97 2.12 -4.33 6.21
N SER A 98 3.08 -4.78 7.03
CA SER A 98 2.86 -5.88 7.98
C SER A 98 2.36 -5.31 9.31
N ARG A 99 1.05 -5.31 9.51
CA ARG A 99 0.43 -4.80 10.75
C ARG A 99 0.70 -5.78 11.90
N ARG A 100 1.25 -5.29 13.01
CA ARG A 100 1.38 -6.07 14.24
C ARG A 100 -0.01 -6.40 14.78
N ARG A 101 -0.26 -7.69 15.06
CA ARG A 101 -1.45 -8.14 15.78
C ARG A 101 -1.18 -8.00 17.29
N PRO A 102 -2.14 -7.48 18.08
CA PRO A 102 -1.97 -7.35 19.52
C PRO A 102 -1.72 -8.72 20.14
N HIS A 103 -0.80 -8.78 21.12
CA HIS A 103 -0.65 -9.95 21.96
C HIS A 103 -1.85 -10.00 22.91
N ALA A 104 -2.44 -11.18 23.10
CA ALA A 104 -3.47 -11.39 24.10
C ALA A 104 -2.85 -12.25 25.19
N ASP A 105 -2.67 -11.67 26.37
CA ASP A 105 -1.92 -12.31 27.47
C ASP A 105 -2.64 -13.51 28.08
N ASN A 106 -3.94 -13.64 27.79
CA ASN A 106 -4.78 -14.77 28.21
C ASN A 106 -4.74 -15.96 27.23
N GLN A 107 -3.88 -15.94 26.21
CA GLN A 107 -3.74 -17.06 25.27
C GLN A 107 -2.78 -18.11 25.82
N ASP A 108 -3.14 -19.39 25.67
CA ASP A 108 -2.25 -20.49 25.99
C ASP A 108 -0.97 -20.39 25.15
N VAL A 109 0.17 -20.31 25.84
CA VAL A 109 1.48 -20.12 25.21
C VAL A 109 2.03 -21.48 24.80
N ASP A 110 2.05 -21.75 23.50
CA ASP A 110 2.55 -22.98 22.88
C ASP A 110 4.04 -22.90 22.48
N TYR A 111 4.76 -21.84 22.89
CA TYR A 111 6.11 -21.53 22.43
C TYR A 111 7.06 -21.16 23.58
N ILE A 112 8.35 -21.47 23.39
CA ILE A 112 9.41 -21.15 24.36
C ILE A 112 10.11 -19.82 24.02
N ASN A 113 10.12 -19.40 22.75
CA ASN A 113 10.79 -18.17 22.30
C ASN A 113 10.05 -17.47 21.14
N ASP A 114 10.41 -16.23 20.84
CA ASP A 114 9.78 -15.41 19.77
C ASP A 114 9.87 -16.01 18.36
N ARG A 115 10.96 -16.72 18.06
CA ARG A 115 11.13 -17.38 16.76
C ARG A 115 10.19 -18.57 16.64
N ASN A 116 10.04 -19.34 17.73
CA ASN A 116 9.13 -20.45 17.87
C ASN A 116 7.67 -19.95 17.80
N MET A 117 7.30 -18.87 18.49
CA MET A 117 5.97 -18.23 18.35
C MET A 117 5.64 -17.93 16.88
N ARG A 118 6.58 -17.35 16.13
CA ARG A 118 6.38 -17.04 14.70
C ARG A 118 6.25 -18.30 13.85
N PHE A 119 6.97 -19.36 14.21
CA PHE A 119 6.89 -20.65 13.56
C PHE A 119 5.54 -21.33 13.85
N ASN A 120 5.11 -21.43 15.11
CA ASN A 120 3.80 -21.95 15.50
C ASN A 120 2.67 -21.17 14.81
N ARG A 121 2.73 -19.83 14.80
CA ARG A 121 1.79 -18.99 14.02
C ARG A 121 1.84 -19.25 12.51
N LYS A 122 2.98 -19.65 11.97
CA LYS A 122 3.09 -20.07 10.55
C LYS A 122 2.43 -21.44 10.38
N ALA A 123 2.75 -22.41 11.21
CA ALA A 123 2.15 -23.75 11.18
C ALA A 123 0.62 -23.67 11.29
N ALA A 124 0.12 -22.91 12.27
CA ALA A 124 -1.29 -22.66 12.50
C ALA A 124 -2.02 -22.19 11.23
N ARG A 125 -1.46 -21.20 10.51
CA ARG A 125 -2.06 -20.68 9.27
C ARG A 125 -2.25 -21.73 8.17
N TYR A 126 -1.42 -22.76 8.12
CA TYR A 126 -1.49 -23.80 7.08
C TYR A 126 -2.21 -25.06 7.57
N TYR A 127 -1.99 -25.47 8.82
CA TYR A 127 -2.38 -26.78 9.33
C TYR A 127 -3.61 -26.77 10.23
N ASP A 128 -3.98 -25.65 10.88
CA ASP A 128 -5.14 -25.62 11.79
C ASP A 128 -6.44 -26.08 11.13
N LYS A 129 -6.57 -25.83 9.82
CA LYS A 129 -7.72 -26.30 9.04
C LYS A 129 -7.84 -27.83 9.04
N TYR A 130 -6.72 -28.54 9.14
CA TYR A 130 -6.64 -29.99 9.07
C TYR A 130 -6.43 -30.63 10.45
N THR A 131 -5.85 -29.92 11.40
CA THR A 131 -5.51 -30.43 12.74
C THR A 131 -6.52 -30.04 13.82
N ALA A 132 -7.67 -29.49 13.44
CA ALA A 132 -8.72 -29.08 14.37
C ALA A 132 -9.18 -30.23 15.28
N GLU A 133 -9.37 -31.43 14.74
CA GLU A 133 -9.76 -32.62 15.52
C GLU A 133 -8.67 -33.04 16.50
N ILE A 134 -7.41 -33.08 16.05
CA ILE A 134 -6.26 -33.40 16.90
C ILE A 134 -6.16 -32.40 18.05
N LYS A 135 -6.33 -31.10 17.77
CA LYS A 135 -6.29 -30.05 18.79
C LYS A 135 -7.40 -30.26 19.83
N GLN A 136 -8.62 -30.53 19.40
CA GLN A 136 -9.72 -30.81 20.33
C GLN A 136 -9.50 -32.09 21.13
N ASN A 137 -8.94 -33.14 20.53
CA ASN A 137 -8.64 -34.40 21.23
C ASN A 137 -7.56 -34.19 22.30
N LEU A 138 -6.56 -33.34 22.04
CA LEU A 138 -5.57 -32.91 23.03
C LEU A 138 -6.21 -32.11 24.17
N GLU A 139 -7.09 -31.15 23.85
CA GLU A 139 -7.81 -30.35 24.85
C GLU A 139 -8.77 -31.20 25.70
N ARG A 140 -9.34 -32.27 25.14
CA ARG A 140 -10.20 -33.24 25.86
C ARG A 140 -9.42 -34.30 26.63
N GLY A 141 -8.15 -34.55 26.27
CA GLY A 141 -7.34 -35.62 26.85
C GLY A 141 -7.70 -37.04 26.35
N THR A 142 -8.58 -37.16 25.36
CA THR A 142 -9.02 -38.44 24.77
C THR A 142 -9.18 -38.31 23.27
N ALA A 143 -8.80 -39.33 22.51
CA ALA A 143 -9.09 -39.41 21.09
C ALA A 143 -10.50 -40.01 20.87
N ILE A 144 -11.30 -39.32 20.07
CA ILE A 144 -12.59 -39.79 19.52
C ILE A 144 -12.45 -39.80 18.01
#